data_AF-A0A397T7Z5-F1
#
_entry.id   AF-A0A397T7Z5-F1
#
_cell.length_a   1.000
_cell.length_b   1.000
_cell.length_c   1.000
_cell.angle_alpha   90.00
_cell.angle_beta   90.00
_cell.angle_gamma   90.00
#
_symmetry.space_group_name_H-M   'P 1'
#
loop_
_entity.id
_entity.type
_entity.pdbx_description
1 polymer ?
#
loop_
_entity_poly.entity_id
_entity_poly.type
_entity_poly.pdbx_seq_one_letter_code
_entity_poly.pdbx_strand_id
1 'polypeptide(L)'
;MSFNQFFDNVHCYLDTINLQNYTWFEPILDYIERSNNHLKFLGMGLKKSRNEEELNLLRRIKDKGVEIAEFNSIYRVTDYI
;
A
#
# COMPACT_ATOMS: atom_id res chain seq x y z
N MET A 1 -10.75 3.30 -14.81
CA MET A 1 -10.87 2.38 -13.66
C MET A 1 -10.58 3.20 -12.41
N SER A 2 -11.49 3.23 -11.44
CA SER A 2 -11.25 3.89 -10.16
C SER A 2 -10.31 3.04 -9.29
N PHE A 3 -9.71 3.65 -8.27
CA PHE A 3 -8.85 2.94 -7.33
C PHE A 3 -9.59 1.80 -6.59
N ASN A 4 -10.83 2.04 -6.19
CA ASN A 4 -11.69 1.01 -5.59
C ASN A 4 -11.96 -0.12 -6.57
N GLN A 5 -12.33 0.20 -7.82
CA GLN A 5 -12.55 -0.81 -8.86
C GLN A 5 -11.29 -1.63 -9.14
N PHE A 6 -10.10 -1.04 -9.08
CA PHE A 6 -8.86 -1.79 -9.22
C PHE A 6 -8.76 -2.86 -8.12
N PHE A 7 -8.97 -2.46 -6.86
CA PHE A 7 -8.95 -3.42 -5.76
C PHE A 7 -10.07 -4.45 -5.92
N ASP A 8 -11.32 -4.06 -6.14
CA ASP A 8 -12.45 -5.01 -6.30
C ASP A 8 -12.16 -6.13 -7.31
N ASN A 9 -11.38 -5.84 -8.36
CA ASN A 9 -11.02 -6.78 -9.41
C ASN A 9 -9.64 -7.45 -9.25
N VAL A 10 -8.76 -6.96 -8.37
CA VAL A 10 -7.42 -7.53 -8.21
C VAL A 10 -7.48 -8.87 -7.47
N HIS A 11 -6.68 -9.82 -7.94
CA HIS A 11 -6.51 -11.11 -7.29
C HIS A 11 -5.99 -10.96 -5.86
N CYS A 12 -6.35 -11.90 -4.99
CA CYS A 12 -5.91 -11.95 -3.58
C CYS A 12 -4.42 -12.31 -3.38
N TYR A 13 -3.59 -12.14 -4.42
CA TYR A 13 -2.17 -12.49 -4.44
C TYR A 13 -1.25 -11.32 -4.82
N LEU A 14 -1.75 -10.08 -4.79
CA LEU A 14 -0.92 -8.89 -4.97
C LEU A 14 -0.05 -8.71 -3.72
N ASP A 15 1.25 -8.86 -3.89
CA ASP A 15 2.23 -8.75 -2.80
C ASP A 15 2.83 -7.35 -2.67
N THR A 16 2.80 -6.55 -3.74
CA THR A 16 3.43 -5.23 -3.80
C THR A 16 2.53 -4.25 -4.52
N ILE A 17 2.37 -3.06 -3.95
CA ILE A 17 1.77 -1.91 -4.62
C ILE A 17 2.66 -0.69 -4.44
N ASN A 18 2.87 0.09 -5.51
CA ASN A 18 3.66 1.30 -5.46
C ASN A 18 2.86 2.50 -5.94
N LEU A 19 2.58 3.43 -5.03
CA LEU A 19 1.67 4.57 -5.23
C LEU A 19 2.46 5.88 -5.26
N GLN A 20 2.59 6.46 -6.45
CA GLN A 20 3.26 7.75 -6.60
C GLN A 20 2.49 8.88 -5.91
N ASN A 21 1.15 8.82 -5.95
CA ASN A 21 0.28 9.85 -5.43
C ASN A 21 -0.56 9.36 -4.25
N TYR A 22 -0.74 10.25 -3.29
CA TYR A 22 -1.33 9.96 -1.98
C TYR A 22 -2.78 10.33 -1.92
N THR A 23 -3.67 9.35 -1.71
CA THR A 23 -5.02 9.71 -1.24
C THR A 23 -5.87 8.60 -0.63
N TRP A 24 -5.55 7.30 -0.76
CA TRP A 24 -6.54 6.25 -0.41
C TRP A 24 -5.92 5.04 0.29
N PHE A 25 -5.89 5.04 1.62
CA PHE A 25 -5.41 3.88 2.41
C PHE A 25 -6.51 2.88 2.76
N GLU A 26 -7.77 3.32 2.82
CA GLU A 26 -8.89 2.44 3.17
C GLU A 26 -9.04 1.27 2.19
N PRO A 27 -9.03 1.48 0.86
CA PRO A 27 -9.16 0.37 -0.09
C PRO A 27 -7.98 -0.61 -0.03
N ILE A 28 -6.80 -0.12 0.38
CA ILE A 28 -5.61 -0.96 0.60
C ILE A 28 -5.82 -1.82 1.84
N LEU A 29 -6.34 -1.25 2.92
CA LEU A 29 -6.62 -1.99 4.14
C LEU A 29 -7.71 -3.05 3.92
N ASP A 30 -8.79 -2.69 3.23
CA ASP A 30 -9.85 -3.63 2.84
C ASP A 30 -9.28 -4.77 1.97
N TYR A 31 -8.35 -4.44 1.07
CA TYR A 31 -7.64 -5.45 0.30
C TYR A 31 -6.83 -6.41 1.17
N ILE A 32 -6.01 -5.88 2.07
CA ILE A 32 -5.18 -6.67 2.99
C ILE A 32 -6.06 -7.66 3.76
N GLU A 33 -7.23 -7.22 4.23
CA GLU A 33 -8.15 -8.08 4.97
C GLU A 33 -8.78 -9.17 4.10
N ARG A 34 -9.31 -8.85 2.91
CA ARG A 34 -9.91 -9.87 2.03
C ARG A 34 -8.88 -10.83 1.41
N SER A 35 -7.62 -10.40 1.30
CA SER A 35 -6.52 -11.19 0.73
C SER A 35 -5.80 -12.05 1.75
N ASN A 36 -6.28 -12.11 3.00
CA ASN A 36 -5.61 -12.83 4.09
C ASN A 36 -4.16 -12.34 4.31
N ASN A 37 -4.00 -11.02 4.34
CA ASN A 37 -2.74 -10.30 4.56
C ASN A 37 -1.65 -10.66 3.53
N HIS A 38 -2.03 -10.83 2.26
CA HIS A 38 -1.06 -11.21 1.22
C HIS A 38 -0.12 -10.06 0.82
N LEU A 39 -0.59 -8.81 0.92
CA LEU A 39 0.22 -7.65 0.61
C LEU A 39 1.42 -7.56 1.59
N LYS A 40 2.62 -7.42 1.04
CA LYS A 40 3.88 -7.34 1.80
C LYS A 40 4.49 -5.95 1.73
N PHE A 41 4.38 -5.27 0.58
CA PHE A 41 5.04 -4.00 0.36
C PHE A 41 4.06 -2.92 -0.13
N LEU A 42 4.08 -1.79 0.55
CA LEU A 42 3.38 -0.57 0.15
C LEU A 42 4.41 0.54 -0.09
N GLY A 43 4.67 0.81 -1.35
CA GLY A 43 5.46 1.94 -1.79
C GLY A 43 4.62 3.18 -1.92
N MET A 44 5.13 4.29 -1.42
CA MET A 44 4.37 5.53 -1.38
C MET A 44 5.30 6.73 -1.38
N GLY A 45 5.03 7.74 -2.20
CA GLY A 45 5.82 9.00 -2.25
C GLY A 45 5.98 9.72 -0.89
N LEU A 46 6.65 10.86 -0.81
CA LEU A 46 6.78 11.59 0.47
C LEU A 46 5.72 12.68 0.57
N LYS A 47 4.79 12.55 1.52
CA LYS A 47 3.88 13.64 1.92
C LYS A 47 4.44 14.33 3.17
N LYS A 48 4.69 15.64 3.08
CA LYS A 48 5.28 16.45 4.17
C LYS A 48 4.40 16.52 5.42
N SER A 49 3.08 16.41 5.28
CA SER A 49 2.13 16.42 6.39
C SER A 49 1.00 15.43 6.15
N ARG A 50 0.62 14.70 7.20
CA ARG A 50 -0.50 13.76 7.20
C ARG A 50 -1.44 14.13 8.33
N ASN A 51 -2.73 13.96 8.11
CA ASN A 51 -3.70 14.10 9.20
C ASN A 51 -3.66 12.87 10.12
N GLU A 52 -4.32 12.94 11.27
CA GLU A 52 -4.35 11.86 12.25
C GLU A 52 -5.01 10.59 11.71
N GLU A 53 -6.04 10.74 10.88
CA GLU A 53 -6.77 9.64 10.24
C GLU A 53 -5.87 8.85 9.27
N GLU A 54 -5.13 9.53 8.40
CA GLU A 54 -4.13 8.95 7.50
C GLU A 54 -3.06 8.23 8.31
N LEU A 55 -2.57 8.84 9.40
CA LEU A 55 -1.58 8.21 10.27
C LEU A 55 -2.12 6.94 10.93
N ASN A 56 -3.37 6.96 11.38
CA ASN A 56 -4.02 5.79 11.97
C ASN A 56 -4.17 4.64 10.96
N LEU A 57 -4.59 4.93 9.73
CA LEU A 57 -4.71 3.92 8.66
C LEU A 57 -3.36 3.25 8.36
N LEU A 58 -2.27 4.02 8.34
CA LEU A 58 -0.94 3.45 8.10
C LEU A 58 -0.46 2.56 9.24
N ARG A 59 -0.77 2.93 10.48
CA ARG A 59 -0.46 2.10 11.64
C ARG A 59 -1.18 0.76 11.51
N ARG A 60 -2.48 0.78 11.18
CA ARG A 60 -3.26 -0.43 10.91
C ARG A 60 -2.66 -1.27 9.77
N ILE A 61 -2.22 -0.64 8.67
CA ILE A 61 -1.54 -1.34 7.57
C ILE A 61 -0.24 -2.00 8.05
N LYS A 62 0.59 -1.28 8.81
CA LYS A 62 1.83 -1.83 9.39
C LYS A 62 1.57 -2.97 10.37
N ASP A 63 0.51 -2.88 11.17
CA ASP A 63 0.12 -3.91 12.14
C ASP A 63 -0.29 -5.23 11.45
N LYS A 64 -0.66 -5.18 10.16
CA LYS A 64 -0.91 -6.36 9.34
C LYS A 64 0.36 -6.99 8.74
N GLY A 65 1.54 -6.43 9.05
CA GLY A 65 2.83 -6.93 8.58
C GLY A 65 3.30 -6.34 7.25
N VAL A 66 2.65 -5.27 6.76
CA VAL A 66 3.04 -4.62 5.50
C VAL A 66 4.21 -3.67 5.73
N GLU A 67 5.28 -3.86 4.96
CA GLU A 67 6.42 -2.96 4.92
C GLU A 67 6.07 -1.72 4.09
N ILE A 68 6.24 -0.55 4.70
CA ILE A 68 5.97 0.74 4.05
C ILE A 68 7.29 1.38 3.67
N ALA A 69 7.47 1.63 2.38
CA ALA A 69 8.69 2.20 1.82
C ALA A 69 8.39 3.44 0.96
N GLU A 70 9.40 4.27 0.74
CA GLU A 70 9.28 5.42 -0.14
C GLU A 70 9.10 4.95 -1.60
N PHE A 71 8.25 5.61 -2.39
CA PHE A 71 7.93 5.19 -3.77
C PHE A 71 9.18 4.95 -4.62
N ASN A 72 10.19 5.82 -4.48
CA ASN A 72 11.45 5.71 -5.21
C ASN A 72 12.43 4.67 -4.63
N SER A 73 12.16 4.12 -3.44
CA SER A 73 12.99 3.11 -2.79
C SER A 73 12.62 1.67 -3.15
N ILE A 74 11.37 1.41 -3.55
CA ILE A 74 10.93 0.04 -3.91
C ILE A 74 11.65 -0.49 -5.16
N TYR A 75 11.98 0.39 -6.11
CA TYR A 75 12.66 0.00 -7.35
C TYR A 75 14.16 -0.34 -7.17
N ARG A 76 14.76 -0.16 -5.99
CA ARG A 76 16.19 -0.48 -5.81
C ARG A 76 16.49 -1.95 -5.56
N VAL A 77 15.49 -2.77 -5.25
CA VAL A 77 15.70 -4.19 -4.89
C VAL A 77 15.69 -5.12 -6.11
N THR A 78 15.14 -4.69 -7.25
CA THR A 78 14.99 -5.54 -8.45
C THR A 78 15.94 -5.20 -9.61
N ASP A 79 16.69 -4.10 -9.53
CA ASP A 79 17.57 -3.64 -10.63
C ASP A 79 18.99 -4.26 -10.60
N TYR A 80 19.25 -5.24 -9.73
CA TYR A 80 20.55 -5.91 -9.59
C TYR A 80 20.45 -7.46 -9.53
N ILE A 81 19.68 -8.08 -10.43
CA ILE A 81 19.80 -9.51 -10.74
C ILE A 81 19.92 -9.70 -12.25
#